data_AF-C3XX90-F1
#
_entry.id   AF-C3XX90-F1
#
_cell.length_a   1.000
_cell.length_b   1.000
_cell.length_c   1.000
_cell.angle_alpha   90.00
_cell.angle_beta   90.00
_cell.angle_gamma   90.00
#
_symmetry.space_group_name_H-M   'P 1'
#
loop_
_entity.id
_entity.type
_entity.pdbx_description
1 polymer ?
#
loop_
_entity_poly.entity_id
_entity_poly.type
_entity_poly.pdbx_seq_one_letter_code
_entity_poly.pdbx_strand_id
1 'polypeptide(L)'
;AWWLSADGRRKDYWGGGKPGTNNCACGEAGTCGGGRACKCDSGLASWQEDSGWLMHKRHLPVTQLRFGDTDTDSKQGYHTLGRLICF
;
A
#
# COMPACT_ATOMS: atom_id res chain seq x y z
N ALA A 1 -5.61 -2.63 2.51
CA ALA A 1 -5.41 -1.27 3.06
C ALA A 1 -5.66 -0.22 1.98
N TRP A 2 -5.89 1.06 2.33
CA TRP A 2 -6.02 2.16 1.36
C TRP A 2 -5.52 3.50 1.94
N TRP A 3 -5.45 4.53 1.11
CA TRP A 3 -5.07 5.89 1.52
C TRP A 3 -5.93 6.96 0.85
N LEU A 4 -5.95 8.18 1.42
CA LEU A 4 -6.65 9.32 0.84
C LEU A 4 -5.70 10.26 0.12
N SER A 5 -6.06 10.64 -1.10
CA SER A 5 -5.38 11.68 -1.85
C SER A 5 -5.73 13.09 -1.35
N ALA A 6 -5.05 14.09 -1.92
CA ALA A 6 -5.27 15.50 -1.63
C ALA A 6 -6.72 15.96 -1.83
N ASP A 7 -7.43 15.38 -2.80
CA ASP A 7 -8.85 15.64 -3.07
C ASP A 7 -9.82 14.79 -2.22
N GLY A 8 -9.31 14.11 -1.19
CA GLY A 8 -10.11 13.26 -0.29
C GLY A 8 -10.63 11.98 -0.94
N ARG A 9 -10.15 11.61 -2.14
CA ARG A 9 -10.55 10.36 -2.80
C ARG A 9 -9.70 9.19 -2.32
N ARG A 10 -10.37 8.03 -2.14
CA ARG A 10 -9.69 6.77 -1.83
C ARG A 10 -8.79 6.34 -2.99
N LYS A 11 -7.59 5.89 -2.64
CA LYS A 11 -6.63 5.23 -3.50
C LYS A 11 -6.23 3.90 -2.85
N ASP A 12 -6.23 2.85 -3.65
CA ASP A 12 -6.09 1.46 -3.22
C ASP A 12 -4.83 0.78 -3.79
N TYR A 13 -4.07 1.48 -4.63
CA TYR A 13 -2.73 1.10 -5.04
C TYR A 13 -1.67 1.67 -4.09
N TRP A 14 -0.54 0.99 -3.97
CA TRP A 14 0.56 1.33 -3.07
C TRP A 14 1.86 1.61 -3.83
N GLY A 15 2.97 1.81 -3.11
CA GLY A 15 4.27 2.10 -3.69
C GLY A 15 4.64 1.14 -4.82
N GLY A 16 5.03 1.68 -5.97
CA GLY A 16 5.32 0.92 -7.19
C GLY A 16 4.11 0.33 -7.93
N GLY A 17 2.90 0.39 -7.38
CA GLY A 17 1.65 0.03 -8.05
C GLY A 17 1.07 1.18 -8.88
N LYS A 18 0.14 0.87 -9.80
CA LYS A 18 -0.53 1.85 -10.68
C LYS A 18 -1.96 2.20 -10.20
N PRO A 19 -2.48 3.40 -10.48
CA PRO A 19 -3.87 3.74 -10.21
C PRO A 19 -4.84 2.76 -10.84
N GLY A 20 -5.80 2.27 -10.04
CA GLY A 20 -6.85 1.37 -10.50
C GLY A 20 -6.48 -0.11 -10.54
N THR A 21 -5.27 -0.49 -10.14
CA THR A 21 -4.84 -1.90 -10.11
C THR A 21 -5.03 -2.58 -8.77
N ASN A 22 -5.27 -1.81 -7.69
CA ASN A 22 -5.36 -2.32 -6.32
C ASN A 22 -4.17 -3.24 -5.94
N ASN A 23 -2.96 -2.84 -6.35
CA ASN A 23 -1.73 -3.61 -6.14
C ASN A 23 -0.58 -2.72 -5.64
N CYS A 24 0.59 -3.34 -5.49
CA CYS A 24 1.86 -2.73 -5.11
C CYS A 24 2.96 -3.18 -6.08
N ALA A 25 4.21 -2.78 -5.81
CA ALA A 25 5.37 -3.08 -6.64
C ALA A 25 5.49 -4.56 -7.03
N CYS A 26 5.35 -5.50 -6.08
CA CYS A 26 5.45 -6.92 -6.40
C CYS A 26 4.26 -7.42 -7.24
N GLY A 27 3.09 -6.77 -7.14
CA GLY A 27 1.90 -7.12 -7.91
C GLY A 27 2.04 -6.72 -9.36
N GLU A 28 2.61 -5.54 -9.62
CA GLU A 28 3.01 -5.12 -10.97
C GLU A 28 4.08 -6.04 -11.58
N ALA A 29 5.01 -6.53 -10.76
CA ALA A 29 6.07 -7.44 -11.21
C ALA A 29 5.63 -8.92 -11.29
N GLY A 30 4.45 -9.29 -10.75
CA GLY A 30 4.03 -10.68 -10.63
C GLY A 30 4.85 -11.51 -9.63
N THR A 31 5.53 -10.87 -8.68
CA THR A 31 6.49 -11.50 -7.76
C THR A 31 6.02 -11.56 -6.30
N CYS A 32 4.78 -11.17 -5.98
CA CYS A 32 4.28 -11.22 -4.59
C CYS A 32 4.18 -12.65 -4.02
N GLY A 33 4.23 -13.68 -4.88
CA GLY A 33 3.99 -15.07 -4.48
C GLY A 33 2.51 -15.34 -4.18
N GLY A 34 2.09 -16.61 -4.31
CA GLY A 34 0.75 -17.04 -3.90
C GLY A 34 -0.43 -16.37 -4.63
N GLY A 35 -0.21 -15.73 -5.79
CA GLY A 35 -1.25 -15.08 -6.59
C GLY A 35 -1.86 -13.83 -5.94
N ARG A 36 -1.21 -13.24 -4.94
CA ARG A 36 -1.71 -12.05 -4.23
C ARG A 36 -1.32 -10.76 -4.96
N ALA A 37 -2.16 -9.74 -4.84
CA ALA A 37 -1.91 -8.42 -5.39
C ALA A 37 -0.78 -7.70 -4.63
N CYS A 38 -0.65 -7.99 -3.33
CA CYS A 38 0.41 -7.51 -2.46
C CYS A 38 0.92 -8.56 -1.49
N LYS A 39 2.14 -8.35 -0.99
CA LYS A 39 2.83 -9.31 -0.12
C LYS A 39 2.20 -9.35 1.27
N CYS A 40 1.79 -8.19 1.81
CA CYS A 40 1.06 -8.12 3.09
C CYS A 40 -0.34 -8.72 3.02
N ASP A 41 -0.89 -8.95 1.82
CA ASP A 41 -2.15 -9.66 1.66
C ASP A 41 -1.98 -11.18 1.78
N SER A 42 -0.77 -11.72 1.98
CA SER A 42 -0.51 -13.18 1.96
C SER A 42 -1.09 -13.95 3.15
N GLY A 43 -1.35 -13.31 4.29
CA GLY A 43 -1.84 -13.98 5.51
C GLY A 43 -0.81 -14.92 6.16
N LEU A 44 0.46 -14.80 5.79
CA LEU A 44 1.56 -15.55 6.41
C LEU A 44 1.81 -15.04 7.83
N ALA A 45 2.18 -15.96 8.74
CA ALA A 45 2.53 -15.62 10.12
C ALA A 45 3.89 -14.90 10.26
N SER A 46 4.71 -14.91 9.21
CA SER A 46 5.98 -14.18 9.16
C SER A 46 5.76 -12.75 8.67
N TRP A 47 6.58 -11.81 9.15
CA TRP A 47 6.54 -10.41 8.72
C TRP A 47 6.67 -10.27 7.21
N GLN A 48 5.69 -9.61 6.61
CA GLN A 48 5.69 -9.23 5.21
C GLN A 48 5.79 -7.72 5.10
N GLU A 49 6.27 -7.26 3.94
CA GLU A 49 6.45 -5.84 3.68
C GLU A 49 6.13 -5.57 2.20
N ASP A 50 5.31 -4.54 1.99
CA ASP A 50 5.16 -3.85 0.72
C ASP A 50 5.77 -2.46 0.85
N SER A 51 6.67 -2.09 -0.06
CA SER A 51 7.37 -0.81 -0.02
C SER A 51 7.48 -0.20 -1.43
N GLY A 52 7.74 1.12 -1.48
CA GLY A 52 7.95 1.85 -2.72
C GLY A 52 7.38 3.26 -2.71
N TRP A 53 7.55 3.97 -3.83
CA TRP A 53 7.11 5.35 -3.99
C TRP A 53 5.68 5.45 -4.54
N LEU A 54 4.89 6.35 -3.96
CA LEU A 54 3.67 6.85 -4.58
C LEU A 54 4.06 8.01 -5.51
N MET A 55 4.01 7.80 -6.83
CA MET A 55 4.54 8.77 -7.81
C MET A 55 3.48 9.52 -8.62
N HIS A 56 2.21 9.15 -8.52
CA HIS A 56 1.15 9.81 -9.29
C HIS A 56 0.84 11.21 -8.73
N LYS A 57 1.50 12.22 -9.30
CA LYS A 57 1.47 13.63 -8.87
C LYS A 57 0.07 14.15 -8.52
N ARG A 58 -0.93 13.87 -9.36
CA ARG A 58 -2.31 14.34 -9.17
C ARG A 58 -3.03 13.77 -7.94
N HIS A 59 -2.51 12.71 -7.34
CA HIS A 59 -3.07 12.10 -6.13
C HIS A 59 -2.34 12.52 -4.86
N LEU A 60 -1.16 13.13 -4.97
CA LEU A 60 -0.35 13.55 -3.83
C LEU A 60 -0.74 14.95 -3.34
N PRO A 61 -0.49 15.29 -2.06
CA PRO A 61 0.03 14.42 -0.99
C PRO A 61 -0.96 13.33 -0.54
N VAL A 62 -0.42 12.34 0.17
CA VAL A 62 -1.24 11.45 1.01
C VAL A 62 -1.73 12.26 2.20
N THR A 63 -3.05 12.29 2.42
CA THR A 63 -3.65 13.00 3.56
C THR A 63 -3.98 12.06 4.72
N GLN A 64 -4.13 10.76 4.43
CA GLN A 64 -4.47 9.77 5.44
C GLN A 64 -4.10 8.35 5.00
N LEU A 65 -3.59 7.56 5.95
CA LEU A 65 -3.41 6.13 5.79
C LEU A 65 -4.49 5.36 6.54
N ARG A 66 -5.00 4.29 5.93
CA ARG A 66 -6.09 3.47 6.45
C ARG A 66 -5.71 2.00 6.35
N PHE A 67 -5.26 1.47 7.48
CA PHE A 67 -5.01 0.05 7.68
C PHE A 67 -6.15 -0.57 8.50
N GLY A 68 -6.30 -1.88 8.43
CA GLY A 68 -7.32 -2.65 9.12
C GLY A 68 -6.87 -4.11 9.21
N ASP A 69 -7.82 -5.01 9.45
CA ASP A 69 -7.53 -6.45 9.65
C ASP A 69 -6.57 -6.70 10.82
N THR A 70 -6.75 -5.95 11.90
CA THR A 70 -6.01 -6.09 13.17
C THR A 70 -6.97 -6.39 14.32
N ASP A 71 -7.99 -7.19 14.04
CA ASP A 71 -9.11 -7.51 14.94
C ASP A 71 -8.84 -8.65 15.92
N THR A 72 -7.64 -9.24 15.86
CA THR A 72 -7.20 -10.34 16.72
C THR A 72 -5.78 -10.08 17.24
N ASP A 73 -5.44 -10.60 18.43
CA ASP A 73 -4.14 -10.38 19.08
C ASP A 73 -2.92 -10.86 18.26
N SER A 74 -3.12 -11.80 17.33
CA SER A 74 -2.08 -12.31 16.45
C SER A 74 -1.83 -11.48 15.19
N LYS A 75 -2.67 -10.47 14.91
CA LYS A 75 -2.55 -9.63 13.71
C LYS A 75 -2.00 -8.27 14.09
N GLN A 76 -0.84 -7.94 13.51
CA GLN A 76 -0.11 -6.72 13.80
C GLN A 76 0.31 -6.05 12.50
N GLY A 77 0.45 -4.73 12.52
CA GLY A 77 0.86 -3.96 11.35
C GLY A 77 1.59 -2.68 11.75
N TYR A 78 2.64 -2.37 11.00
CA TYR A 78 3.40 -1.13 11.11
C TYR A 78 3.37 -0.40 9.77
N HIS A 79 3.49 0.92 9.81
CA HIS A 79 3.53 1.72 8.61
C HIS A 79 4.44 2.93 8.77
N THR A 80 5.03 3.36 7.66
CA THR A 80 5.75 4.62 7.56
C THR A 80 5.26 5.38 6.34
N LEU A 81 5.28 6.71 6.42
CA LEU A 81 5.00 7.60 5.31
C LEU A 81 6.12 8.63 5.23
N GLY A 82 6.87 8.61 4.14
CA GLY A 82 7.90 9.60 3.87
C GLY A 82 7.32 10.99 3.60
N ARG A 83 8.16 12.01 3.72
CA ARG A 83 7.80 13.38 3.31
C ARG A 83 7.43 13.43 1.82
N LEU A 84 6.53 14.32 1.44
CA LEU A 84 6.34 14.67 0.03
C LEU A 84 7.62 15.34 -0.50
N ILE A 85 8.14 14.85 -1.62
CA ILE A 85 9.30 15.43 -2.31
C ILE A 85 8.83 15.96 -3.67
N CYS A 86 9.16 17.21 -3.96
CA CYS A 86 8.90 17.87 -5.24
C CYS A 86 10.23 18.03 -5.99
N PHE A 87 10.24 17.70 -7.28
CA PHE A 87 11.36 17.86 -8.20
C PHE A 87 11.01 18.88 -9.28
#